data_AF-A0AAW7CDX3-F1
#
_entry.id   AF-A0AAW7CDX3-F1
#
_cell.length_a   1.000
_cell.length_b   1.000
_cell.length_c   1.000
_cell.angle_alpha   90.00
_cell.angle_beta   90.00
_cell.angle_gamma   90.00
#
_symmetry.space_group_name_H-M   'P 1'
#
loop_
_entity.id
_entity.type
_entity.pdbx_description
1 polymer ?
#
loop_
_entity_poly.entity_id
_entity_poly.type
_entity_poly.pdbx_seq_one_letter_code
_entity_poly.pdbx_strand_id
1 'polypeptide(L)'
;MLWRANDMELYQQERYFIDTAVLPLVPVSFGDRIRQLASGYEWIQMIAGCLESQFKGRIVLLPAFPYLQQAIPDSAGPAIKSWEAELAESGFRHIFYLTSDPGWQRLQTELNGNVLWMPAVPLEHMEQKQRDAIVDEQVKQLISTIVRSWGEN
;
A
#
# COMPACT_ATOMS: atom_id res chain seq x y z
N MET A 1 -3.04 -10.87 -5.18
CA MET A 1 -1.83 -11.71 -5.22
C MET A 1 -0.75 -11.04 -4.41
N LEU A 2 -0.02 -11.80 -3.61
CA LEU A 2 1.15 -11.32 -2.87
C LEU A 2 2.39 -11.44 -3.75
N TRP A 3 3.45 -10.70 -3.46
CA TRP A 3 4.74 -10.84 -4.16
C TRP A 3 5.49 -12.11 -3.76
N ARG A 4 4.98 -13.27 -4.20
CA ARG A 4 5.53 -14.61 -3.96
C ARG A 4 5.67 -15.32 -5.31
N ALA A 5 6.63 -16.24 -5.43
CA ALA A 5 6.89 -16.93 -6.69
C ALA A 5 5.63 -17.54 -7.32
N ASN A 6 4.90 -18.38 -6.56
CA ASN A 6 3.66 -19.02 -7.03
C ASN A 6 2.57 -18.02 -7.43
N ASP A 7 2.43 -16.93 -6.68
CA ASP A 7 1.46 -15.88 -6.97
C ASP A 7 1.84 -15.11 -8.25
N MET A 8 3.14 -14.89 -8.49
CA MET A 8 3.61 -14.20 -9.69
C MET A 8 3.54 -15.08 -10.94
N GLU A 9 3.71 -16.39 -10.80
CA GLU A 9 3.41 -17.35 -11.87
C GLU A 9 1.92 -17.30 -12.27
N LEU A 10 1.02 -17.28 -11.27
CA LEU A 10 -0.41 -17.12 -11.51
C LEU A 10 -0.75 -15.74 -12.10
N TYR A 11 -0.09 -14.67 -11.63
CA TYR A 11 -0.20 -13.34 -12.21
C TYR A 11 0.14 -13.35 -13.70
N GLN A 12 1.20 -14.02 -14.12
CA GLN A 12 1.58 -14.10 -15.53
C GLN A 12 0.51 -14.77 -16.38
N GLN A 13 -0.18 -15.78 -15.84
CA GLN A 13 -1.28 -16.48 -16.51
C GLN A 13 -2.56 -15.64 -16.58
N GLU A 14 -2.88 -14.93 -15.49
CA GLU A 14 -4.13 -14.19 -15.31
C GLU A 14 -3.98 -12.67 -15.51
N ARG A 15 -2.86 -12.23 -16.10
CA ARG A 15 -2.46 -10.80 -16.17
C ARG A 15 -3.55 -9.89 -16.73
N TYR A 16 -4.36 -10.38 -17.66
CA TYR A 16 -5.46 -9.63 -18.28
C TYR A 16 -6.55 -9.20 -17.28
N PHE A 17 -6.72 -9.94 -16.18
CA PHE A 17 -7.73 -9.65 -15.15
C PHE A 17 -7.20 -8.81 -13.99
N ILE A 18 -5.90 -8.56 -13.97
CA ILE A 18 -5.20 -7.92 -12.86
C ILE A 18 -4.77 -6.54 -13.32
N ASP A 19 -5.56 -5.54 -12.95
CA ASP A 19 -5.41 -4.15 -13.37
C ASP A 19 -4.99 -3.21 -12.24
N THR A 20 -4.86 -3.72 -11.01
CA THR A 20 -4.64 -2.89 -9.82
C THR A 20 -3.38 -3.31 -9.06
N ALA A 21 -2.50 -2.35 -8.81
CA ALA A 21 -1.30 -2.52 -7.99
C ALA A 21 -1.42 -1.73 -6.68
N VAL A 22 -1.00 -2.34 -5.58
CA VAL A 22 -0.87 -1.68 -4.28
C VAL A 22 0.61 -1.69 -3.89
N LEU A 23 1.22 -0.50 -3.74
CA LEU A 23 2.60 -0.31 -3.31
C LEU A 23 2.62 0.25 -1.88
N PRO A 24 3.02 -0.54 -0.86
CA PRO A 24 3.20 -0.01 0.48
C PRO A 24 4.42 0.92 0.54
N LEU A 25 4.28 2.13 1.10
CA LEU A 25 5.38 3.07 1.30
C LEU A 25 5.68 3.19 2.80
N VAL A 26 6.90 2.83 3.20
CA VAL A 26 7.22 2.65 4.62
C VAL A 26 8.43 3.50 5.04
N PRO A 27 8.25 4.50 5.92
CA PRO A 27 9.35 5.33 6.40
C PRO A 27 10.26 4.54 7.35
N VAL A 28 11.56 4.73 7.21
CA VAL A 28 12.59 4.14 8.07
C VAL A 28 13.46 5.25 8.65
N SER A 29 13.70 5.21 9.95
CA SER A 29 14.64 6.08 10.65
C SER A 29 15.15 5.38 11.90
N PHE A 30 16.40 5.63 12.25
CA PHE A 30 17.03 5.15 13.48
C PHE A 30 17.03 6.19 14.61
N GLY A 31 16.32 7.30 14.43
CA GLY A 31 16.12 8.30 15.48
C GLY A 31 15.06 7.92 16.52
N ASP A 32 14.63 8.89 17.31
CA ASP A 32 13.75 8.68 18.47
C ASP A 32 12.39 8.04 18.13
N ARG A 33 11.95 8.14 16.87
CA ARG A 33 10.68 7.58 16.38
C ARG A 33 10.78 6.12 15.89
N ILE A 34 11.92 5.45 16.04
CA ILE A 34 12.14 4.09 15.50
C ILE A 34 11.02 3.10 15.87
N ARG A 35 10.54 3.11 17.12
CA ARG A 35 9.44 2.24 17.57
C ARG A 35 8.13 2.56 16.85
N GLN A 36 7.81 3.84 16.72
CA GLN A 36 6.59 4.28 16.04
C GLN A 36 6.60 3.90 14.56
N LEU A 37 7.76 4.03 13.90
CA LEU A 37 7.92 3.66 12.49
C LEU A 37 7.83 2.14 12.29
N ALA A 38 8.43 1.36 13.19
CA ALA A 38 8.31 -0.10 13.18
C ALA A 38 6.85 -0.55 13.38
N SER A 39 6.15 0.01 14.37
CA SER A 39 4.73 -0.24 14.62
C SER A 39 3.87 0.15 13.39
N GLY A 40 4.17 1.29 12.77
CA GLY A 40 3.52 1.73 11.53
C GLY A 40 3.77 0.79 10.35
N TYR A 41 4.96 0.19 10.25
CA TYR A 41 5.26 -0.81 9.24
C TYR A 41 4.44 -2.09 9.45
N GLU A 42 4.41 -2.62 10.68
CA GLU A 42 3.61 -3.80 11.03
C GLU A 42 2.13 -3.60 10.70
N TRP A 43 1.61 -2.43 11.06
CA TRP A 43 0.24 -2.02 10.76
C TRP A 43 -0.08 -2.00 9.26
N ILE A 44 0.78 -1.36 8.46
CA ILE A 44 0.59 -1.26 7.02
C ILE A 44 0.69 -2.64 6.35
N GLN A 45 1.62 -3.48 6.76
CA GLN A 45 1.72 -4.86 6.26
C GLN A 45 0.46 -5.68 6.54
N MET A 46 -0.08 -5.56 7.75
CA MET A 46 -1.29 -6.28 8.16
C MET A 46 -2.50 -5.85 7.33
N ILE A 47 -2.73 -4.54 7.19
CA ILE A 47 -3.82 -4.00 6.36
C ILE A 47 -3.63 -4.43 4.91
N ALA A 48 -2.42 -4.29 4.35
CA ALA A 48 -2.15 -4.60 2.96
C ALA A 48 -2.44 -6.07 2.63
N GLY A 49 -2.02 -6.99 3.50
CA GLY A 49 -2.31 -8.42 3.36
C GLY A 49 -3.81 -8.72 3.45
N CYS A 50 -4.52 -8.11 4.41
CA CYS A 50 -5.96 -8.28 4.50
C CYS A 50 -6.68 -7.71 3.27
N LEU A 51 -6.28 -6.52 2.80
CA LEU A 51 -6.83 -5.89 1.59
C LEU A 51 -6.67 -6.77 0.35
N GLU A 52 -5.48 -7.33 0.14
CA GLU A 52 -5.23 -8.26 -0.97
C GLU A 52 -6.18 -9.47 -0.90
N SER A 53 -6.40 -10.02 0.29
CA SER A 53 -7.28 -11.18 0.49
C SER A 53 -8.74 -10.93 0.11
N GLN A 54 -9.19 -9.66 0.10
CA GLN A 54 -10.55 -9.25 -0.25
C GLN A 54 -10.76 -9.08 -1.76
N PHE A 55 -9.67 -8.92 -2.53
CA PHE A 55 -9.71 -8.70 -3.98
C PHE A 55 -8.87 -9.74 -4.74
N LYS A 56 -9.07 -11.02 -4.39
CA LYS A 56 -8.37 -12.14 -5.04
C LYS A 56 -8.58 -12.09 -6.55
N GLY A 57 -7.46 -12.12 -7.28
CA GLY A 57 -7.46 -12.17 -8.75
C GLY A 57 -7.54 -10.83 -9.48
N ARG A 58 -7.58 -9.69 -8.78
CA ARG A 58 -7.55 -8.35 -9.43
C ARG A 58 -6.46 -7.42 -8.91
N ILE A 59 -6.05 -7.59 -7.65
CA ILE A 59 -5.01 -6.77 -7.02
C ILE A 59 -3.70 -7.55 -6.94
N VAL A 60 -2.58 -6.88 -7.21
CA VAL A 60 -1.23 -7.32 -6.80
C VAL A 60 -0.74 -6.42 -5.68
N LEU A 61 -0.35 -7.04 -4.55
CA LEU A 61 0.34 -6.37 -3.47
C LEU A 61 1.84 -6.51 -3.69
N LEU A 62 2.50 -5.38 -3.92
CA LEU A 62 3.94 -5.28 -4.12
C LEU A 62 4.68 -5.35 -2.76
N PRO A 63 5.97 -5.70 -2.78
CA PRO A 63 6.82 -5.54 -1.60
C PRO A 63 6.78 -4.10 -1.10
N ALA A 64 6.89 -3.91 0.21
CA ALA A 64 6.98 -2.56 0.76
C ALA A 64 8.22 -1.85 0.21
N PHE A 65 8.04 -0.59 -0.18
CA PHE A 65 9.09 0.32 -0.59
C PHE A 65 9.58 1.11 0.63
N PRO A 66 10.77 0.77 1.19
CA PRO A 66 11.34 1.52 2.29
C PRO A 66 11.97 2.82 1.77
N TYR A 67 11.83 3.88 2.56
CA TYR A 67 12.52 5.13 2.31
C TYR A 67 12.97 5.76 3.63
N LEU A 68 13.99 6.62 3.58
CA LEU A 68 14.44 7.31 4.78
C LEU A 68 13.44 8.40 5.17
N GLN A 69 13.00 8.45 6.43
CA GLN A 69 11.97 9.40 6.88
C GLN A 69 12.33 10.86 6.56
N GLN A 70 13.60 11.23 6.69
CA GLN A 70 14.10 12.56 6.38
C GLN A 70 14.19 12.86 4.87
N ALA A 71 14.03 11.84 4.03
CA ALA A 71 14.18 11.93 2.60
C ALA A 71 12.84 12.01 1.87
N ILE A 72 11.70 12.21 2.56
CA ILE A 72 10.45 12.62 1.89
C ILE A 72 10.73 13.99 1.28
N PRO A 73 10.91 14.09 -0.05
CA PRO A 73 11.19 15.36 -0.67
C PRO A 73 9.88 16.15 -0.78
N ASP A 74 9.97 17.45 -1.04
CA ASP A 74 8.84 18.26 -1.48
C ASP A 74 8.27 17.82 -2.86
N SER A 75 8.80 16.74 -3.45
CA SER A 75 8.37 16.15 -4.72
C SER A 75 8.30 14.63 -4.63
N ALA A 76 7.43 14.00 -5.44
CA ALA A 76 7.44 12.55 -5.63
C ALA A 76 8.82 12.11 -6.17
N GLY A 77 9.63 11.48 -5.31
CA GLY A 77 11.03 11.16 -5.61
C GLY A 77 11.19 10.32 -6.89
N PRO A 78 12.31 10.44 -7.63
CA PRO A 78 12.50 9.76 -8.92
C PRO A 78 12.21 8.26 -8.90
N ALA A 79 12.51 7.58 -7.79
CA ALA A 79 12.24 6.16 -7.62
C ALA A 79 10.74 5.81 -7.76
N ILE A 80 9.84 6.61 -7.16
CA ILE A 80 8.38 6.36 -7.26
C ILE A 80 7.90 6.57 -8.69
N LYS A 81 8.39 7.60 -9.37
CA LYS A 81 8.04 7.83 -10.79
C LYS A 81 8.50 6.68 -11.69
N SER A 82 9.65 6.07 -11.40
CA SER A 82 10.08 4.85 -12.10
C SER A 82 9.15 3.67 -11.84
N TRP A 83 8.65 3.51 -10.60
CA TRP A 83 7.63 2.50 -10.29
C TRP A 83 6.32 2.75 -11.03
N GLU A 84 5.88 4.00 -11.13
CA GLU A 84 4.67 4.35 -11.91
C GLU A 84 4.80 3.98 -13.38
N ALA A 85 5.94 4.30 -13.99
CA ALA A 85 6.22 3.97 -15.38
C ALA A 85 6.20 2.46 -15.60
N GLU A 86 6.92 1.69 -14.77
CA GLU A 86 6.94 0.22 -14.85
C GLU A 86 5.54 -0.39 -14.68
N LEU A 87 4.75 0.09 -13.71
CA LEU A 87 3.40 -0.42 -13.47
C LEU A 87 2.45 -0.08 -14.64
N ALA A 88 2.54 1.13 -15.18
CA ALA A 88 1.74 1.55 -16.32
C ALA A 88 2.11 0.75 -17.59
N GLU A 89 3.41 0.59 -17.88
CA GLU A 89 3.90 -0.26 -18.98
C GLU A 89 3.48 -1.73 -18.78
N SER A 90 3.36 -2.15 -17.52
CA SER A 90 2.85 -3.47 -17.17
C SER A 90 1.33 -3.63 -17.26
N GLY A 91 0.59 -2.60 -17.66
CA GLY A 91 -0.86 -2.65 -17.87
C GLY A 91 -1.70 -2.47 -16.61
N PHE A 92 -1.09 -2.08 -15.48
CA PHE A 92 -1.84 -1.68 -14.30
C PHE A 92 -2.50 -0.32 -14.56
N ARG A 93 -3.82 -0.29 -14.45
CA ARG A 93 -4.66 0.91 -14.65
C ARG A 93 -4.85 1.69 -13.36
N HIS A 94 -4.76 1.00 -12.23
CA HIS A 94 -4.96 1.58 -10.91
C HIS A 94 -3.74 1.32 -10.05
N ILE A 95 -3.11 2.39 -9.57
CA ILE A 95 -1.97 2.33 -8.66
C ILE A 95 -2.41 2.96 -7.34
N PHE A 96 -2.26 2.22 -6.24
CA PHE A 96 -2.53 2.71 -4.89
C PHE A 96 -1.26 2.67 -4.04
N TYR A 97 -0.97 3.78 -3.37
CA TYR A 97 0.11 3.87 -2.40
C TYR A 97 -0.46 3.74 -1.00
N LEU A 98 -0.07 2.70 -0.27
CA LEU A 98 -0.55 2.49 1.11
C LEU A 98 0.53 2.89 2.11
N THR A 99 0.25 3.84 2.99
CA THR A 99 1.26 4.35 3.93
C THR A 99 0.66 4.85 5.23
N SER A 100 1.46 4.86 6.29
CA SER A 100 1.14 5.53 7.56
C SER A 100 1.76 6.92 7.69
N ASP A 101 2.60 7.33 6.73
CA ASP A 101 3.22 8.64 6.73
C ASP A 101 2.35 9.68 6.00
N PRO A 102 1.83 10.70 6.73
CA PRO A 102 0.97 11.72 6.13
C PRO A 102 1.70 12.62 5.12
N GLY A 103 3.04 12.59 5.06
CA GLY A 103 3.83 13.36 4.10
C GLY A 103 3.44 13.06 2.65
N TRP A 104 3.06 11.82 2.34
CA TRP A 104 2.65 11.41 0.99
C TRP A 104 1.35 12.04 0.51
N GLN A 105 0.45 12.43 1.43
CA GLN A 105 -0.80 13.08 1.04
C GLN A 105 -0.55 14.43 0.34
N ARG A 106 0.55 15.12 0.69
CA ARG A 106 0.94 16.38 0.05
C ARG A 106 1.41 16.21 -1.39
N LEU A 107 1.92 15.01 -1.71
CA LEU A 107 2.46 14.67 -3.02
C LEU A 107 1.42 14.02 -3.93
N GLN A 108 0.16 13.88 -3.49
CA GLN A 108 -0.92 13.25 -4.26
C GLN A 108 -1.07 13.83 -5.67
N THR A 109 -0.93 15.15 -5.82
CA THR A 109 -1.07 15.83 -7.12
C THR A 109 0.09 15.58 -8.08
N GLU A 110 1.22 15.09 -7.57
CA GLU A 110 2.41 14.77 -8.37
C GLU A 110 2.50 13.29 -8.74
N LEU A 111 1.62 12.46 -8.18
CA LEU A 111 1.55 11.03 -8.37
C LEU A 111 0.43 10.69 -9.35
N ASN A 112 0.67 9.71 -10.19
CA ASN A 112 -0.36 9.13 -11.07
C ASN A 112 -1.27 8.14 -10.32
N GLY A 113 -0.82 7.65 -9.16
CA GLY A 113 -1.59 6.77 -8.28
C GLY A 113 -2.30 7.49 -7.12
N ASN A 114 -3.18 6.76 -6.43
CA ASN A 114 -3.94 7.25 -5.27
C ASN A 114 -3.23 6.92 -3.96
N VAL A 115 -3.02 7.91 -3.10
CA VAL A 115 -2.42 7.76 -1.77
C VAL A 115 -3.51 7.39 -0.75
N LEU A 116 -3.43 6.17 -0.25
CA LEU A 116 -4.21 5.64 0.85
C LEU A 116 -3.40 5.82 2.15
N TRP A 117 -3.63 6.94 2.83
CA TRP A 117 -3.01 7.19 4.13
C TRP A 117 -3.83 6.60 5.27
N MET A 118 -3.16 5.85 6.15
CA MET A 118 -3.76 5.17 7.30
C MET A 118 -2.98 5.49 8.58
N PRO A 119 -3.57 6.15 9.58
CA PRO A 119 -2.87 6.40 10.83
C PRO A 119 -2.45 5.08 11.49
N ALA A 120 -1.19 5.00 11.90
CA ALA A 120 -0.66 3.82 12.58
C ALA A 120 -1.39 3.58 13.91
N VAL A 121 -1.91 2.38 14.11
CA VAL A 121 -2.51 1.95 15.38
C VAL A 121 -1.52 1.01 16.07
N PRO A 122 -1.04 1.35 17.28
CA PRO A 122 -0.16 0.45 18.04
C PRO A 122 -0.93 -0.80 18.45
N LEU A 123 -0.58 -1.95 17.88
CA LEU A 123 -1.27 -3.23 18.09
C LEU A 123 -0.58 -4.13 19.12
N GLU A 124 0.54 -3.72 19.70
CA GLU A 124 1.47 -4.61 20.42
C GLU A 124 0.83 -5.20 21.68
N HIS A 125 -0.08 -4.46 22.31
CA HIS A 125 -0.74 -4.84 23.55
C HIS A 125 -2.23 -5.17 23.37
N MET A 126 -2.71 -5.24 22.14
CA MET A 126 -4.12 -5.52 21.86
C MET A 126 -4.37 -7.03 21.75
N GLU A 127 -5.47 -7.47 22.35
CA GLU A 127 -5.99 -8.84 22.18
C GLU A 127 -6.35 -9.12 20.71
N GLN A 128 -6.15 -10.36 20.25
CA GLN A 128 -6.32 -10.74 18.85
C GLN A 128 -7.67 -10.29 18.28
N LYS A 129 -8.77 -10.57 18.99
CA LYS A 129 -10.13 -10.22 18.54
C LYS A 129 -10.33 -8.72 18.36
N GLN A 130 -9.71 -7.91 19.21
CA GLN A 130 -9.78 -6.45 19.08
C GLN A 130 -8.93 -5.97 17.89
N ARG A 131 -7.74 -6.55 17.69
CA ARG A 131 -6.90 -6.25 16.51
C ARG A 131 -7.64 -6.53 15.22
N ASP A 132 -8.21 -7.74 15.09
CA ASP A 132 -8.91 -8.17 13.89
C ASP A 132 -10.10 -7.24 13.58
N ALA A 133 -10.89 -6.88 14.61
CA ALA A 133 -12.01 -5.96 14.43
C ALA A 133 -11.59 -4.57 13.94
N ILE A 134 -10.48 -4.03 14.43
CA ILE A 134 -9.94 -2.74 13.99
C ILE A 134 -9.42 -2.87 12.55
N VAL A 135 -8.62 -3.90 12.25
CA VAL A 135 -8.09 -4.14 10.90
C VAL A 135 -9.22 -4.27 9.88
N ASP A 136 -10.24 -5.07 10.19
CA ASP A 136 -11.40 -5.29 9.30
C ASP A 136 -12.13 -3.99 8.98
N GLU A 137 -12.33 -3.13 9.98
CA GLU A 137 -12.98 -1.84 9.78
C GLU A 137 -12.16 -0.93 8.87
N GLN A 138 -10.84 -0.87 9.08
CA GLN A 138 -9.94 -0.08 8.25
C GLN A 138 -9.86 -0.61 6.82
N VAL A 139 -9.82 -1.93 6.63
CA VAL A 139 -9.83 -2.58 5.32
C VAL A 139 -11.14 -2.29 4.56
N LYS A 140 -12.30 -2.33 5.23
CA LYS A 140 -13.58 -1.95 4.61
C LYS A 140 -13.58 -0.53 4.06
N GLN A 141 -12.97 0.41 4.79
CA GLN A 141 -12.85 1.79 4.33
C GLN A 141 -11.96 1.88 3.07
N LEU A 142 -10.84 1.15 3.05
CA LEU A 142 -9.97 1.07 1.86
C LEU A 142 -10.67 0.43 0.66
N ILE A 143 -11.40 -0.67 0.87
CA ILE A 143 -12.21 -1.33 -0.18
C ILE A 143 -13.16 -0.32 -0.81
N SER A 144 -13.90 0.45 0.00
CA SER A 144 -14.85 1.44 -0.50
C SER A 144 -14.17 2.51 -1.36
N THR A 145 -12.94 2.89 -1.01
CA THR A 145 -12.15 3.89 -1.74
C THR A 145 -11.64 3.33 -3.07
N ILE A 146 -11.12 2.10 -3.06
CA ILE A 146 -10.62 1.42 -4.26
C ILE A 146 -11.74 1.17 -5.26
N VAL A 147 -12.88 0.62 -4.81
CA VAL A 147 -14.03 0.33 -5.68
C VAL A 147 -14.58 1.60 -6.32
N ARG A 148 -14.63 2.71 -5.58
CA ARG A 148 -15.02 4.01 -6.14
C ARG A 148 -14.04 4.48 -7.22
N SER A 149 -12.74 4.38 -6.97
CA SER A 149 -11.71 4.73 -7.96
C SER A 149 -11.78 3.86 -9.23
N TRP A 150 -12.25 2.61 -9.13
CA TRP A 150 -12.50 1.76 -10.30
C TRP A 150 -13.70 2.22 -11.15
N GLY A 151 -14.70 2.86 -10.54
CA GLY A 151 -15.90 3.36 -11.22
C GLY A 151 -15.78 4.76 -11.80
N GLU A 152 -14.72 5.50 -11.46
CA GLU A 152 -14.43 6.85 -11.96
C GLU A 152 -13.65 6.85 -13.30
N ASN A 153 -13.48 5.67 -13.92
CA ASN A 153 -12.80 5.46 -15.21
C ASN A 153 -13.77 5.01 -16.33
#